data_AF-A0A920VU09-F1
#
_entry.id   AF-A0A920VU09-F1
#
_cell.length_a   1.000
_cell.length_b   1.000
_cell.length_c   1.000
_cell.angle_alpha   90.00
_cell.angle_beta   90.00
_cell.angle_gamma   90.00
#
_symmetry.space_group_name_H-M   'P 1'
#
loop_
_entity.id
_entity.type
_entity.pdbx_description
1 polymer ?
#
loop_
_entity_poly.entity_id
_entity_poly.type
_entity_poly.pdbx_seq_one_letter_code
_entity_poly.pdbx_strand_id
1 'polypeptide(L)' 'MSPKRTEDFDIDMSLSLEGIGALLSTDGLYTTISSLVPGGPAEKSDKLKPNDRIVGVAQETEDEITDVIGWRIEMLYN' A
#
# COMPACT_ATOMS: atom_id res chain seq x y z
N MET A 1 27.54 -17.91 -1.22
CA MET A 1 26.14 -17.60 -0.86
C MET A 1 25.74 -16.39 -1.66
N SER A 2 24.65 -16.48 -2.44
CA SER A 2 24.25 -15.43 -3.37
C SER A 2 23.47 -14.33 -2.64
N PRO A 3 23.75 -13.03 -2.90
CA PRO A 3 23.20 -11.89 -2.17
C PRO A 3 21.66 -11.84 -2.12
N LYS A 4 20.96 -12.43 -3.10
CA LYS A 4 19.50 -12.56 -3.11
C LYS A 4 18.91 -13.25 -1.88
N ARG A 5 19.62 -14.20 -1.25
CA ARG A 5 19.09 -14.96 -0.11
C ARG A 5 19.12 -14.20 1.21
N THR A 6 19.92 -13.13 1.30
CA THR A 6 20.03 -12.34 2.53
C THR A 6 18.88 -11.34 2.59
N GLU A 7 18.56 -10.68 1.47
CA GLU A 7 17.38 -9.79 1.36
C GLU A 7 16.07 -10.53 1.67
N ASP A 8 15.89 -11.74 1.11
CA ASP A 8 14.69 -12.56 1.36
C ASP A 8 14.54 -12.97 2.85
N PHE A 9 15.66 -13.09 3.60
CA PHE A 9 15.65 -13.49 5.01
C PHE A 9 15.43 -12.30 5.96
N ASP A 10 15.99 -11.13 5.65
CA ASP A 10 15.78 -9.91 6.44
C ASP A 10 14.33 -9.42 6.34
N ILE A 11 13.68 -9.62 5.19
CA ILE A 11 12.24 -9.32 5.01
C ILE A 11 11.38 -10.22 5.90
N ASP A 12 11.67 -11.53 5.95
CA ASP A 12 10.94 -12.49 6.78
C ASP A 12 11.17 -12.26 8.30
N MET A 13 12.33 -11.72 8.67
CA MET A 13 12.70 -11.48 10.08
C MET A 13 12.28 -10.13 10.67
N SER A 14 11.96 -9.12 9.86
CA SER A 14 11.58 -7.79 10.39
C SER A 14 10.13 -7.72 10.87
N LEU A 15 9.24 -8.60 10.37
CA LEU A 15 7.78 -8.53 10.56
C LEU A 15 7.19 -7.13 10.26
N SER A 16 7.94 -6.24 9.61
CA SER A 16 7.56 -4.86 9.34
C SER A 16 7.37 -4.69 7.85
N LEU A 17 6.13 -4.89 7.40
CA LEU A 17 5.71 -4.33 6.13
C LEU A 17 5.53 -2.82 6.36
N GLU A 18 6.45 -2.01 5.85
CA GLU A 18 6.27 -0.56 5.81
C GLU A 18 5.20 -0.21 4.79
N GLY A 19 4.23 0.60 5.18
CA GLY A 19 3.10 0.96 4.33
C GLY A 19 2.01 1.69 5.11
N ILE A 20 0.90 2.01 4.43
CA ILE A 20 -0.18 2.81 5.02
C ILE A 20 -1.04 2.02 6.03
N GLY A 21 -0.88 0.69 6.13
CA GLY A 21 -1.69 -0.14 7.02
C GLY A 21 -3.12 -0.38 6.51
N ALA A 22 -3.27 -0.62 5.20
CA ALA A 22 -4.53 -0.97 4.58
C ALA A 22 -4.36 -2.20 3.67
N LEU A 23 -5.38 -3.05 3.65
CA LEU A 23 -5.49 -4.12 2.67
C LEU A 23 -6.20 -3.56 1.43
N LEU A 24 -5.56 -3.72 0.29
CA LEU A 24 -6.05 -3.22 -0.99
C LEU A 24 -6.60 -4.36 -1.82
N SER A 25 -7.66 -4.07 -2.58
CA SER A 25 -8.29 -4.97 -3.54
C SER A 25 -8.55 -4.23 -4.84
N THR A 26 -8.74 -4.97 -5.93
CA THR A 26 -9.09 -4.39 -7.23
C THR A 26 -10.57 -4.58 -7.46
N ASP A 27 -11.27 -3.49 -7.78
CA ASP A 27 -12.62 -3.51 -8.30
C ASP A 27 -12.65 -2.85 -9.69
N GLY A 28 -12.68 -3.69 -10.72
CA GLY A 28 -12.59 -3.26 -12.11
C GLY A 28 -11.27 -2.54 -12.41
N LEU A 29 -11.35 -1.23 -12.66
CA LEU A 29 -10.21 -0.36 -12.93
C LEU A 29 -9.73 0.42 -11.70
N TYR A 30 -10.38 0.25 -10.55
CA TYR A 30 -10.06 1.01 -9.35
C TYR A 30 -9.37 0.12 -8.31
N THR A 31 -8.39 0.70 -7.63
CA THR A 31 -7.89 0.14 -6.37
C THR A 31 -8.82 0.57 -5.25
N THR A 32 -9.24 -0.37 -4.42
CA THR A 32 -10.19 -0.18 -3.32
C THR A 32 -9.59 -0.64 -2.01
N ILE A 33 -10.04 -0.06 -0.90
CA ILE A 33 -9.65 -0.50 0.44
C ILE A 33 -10.60 -1.61 0.87
N SER A 34 -10.12 -2.85 0.98
CA SER A 34 -10.94 -3.96 1.48
C SER A 34 -11.08 -3.93 3.00
N SER A 35 -10.00 -3.60 3.72
CA SER A 35 -9.99 -3.49 5.18
C SER A 35 -8.81 -2.64 5.65
N LEU A 36 -8.93 -2.04 6.84
CA LEU A 36 -7.83 -1.35 7.50
C LEU A 36 -7.16 -2.29 8.51
N VAL A 37 -5.85 -2.15 8.68
CA VAL A 37 -5.10 -2.89 9.70
C VAL A 37 -5.42 -2.26 11.07
N PRO A 38 -5.92 -3.03 12.05
CA PRO A 38 -6.19 -2.52 13.39
C PRO A 38 -4.94 -1.93 14.04
N GLY A 39 -5.03 -0.71 14.56
CA GLY A 39 -3.93 0.06 15.13
C GLY A 39 -2.93 0.61 14.10
N GLY A 40 -3.16 0.39 12.80
CA GLY A 40 -2.33 0.87 11.70
C GLY A 40 -2.50 2.36 11.40
N PRO A 41 -1.60 2.97 10.61
CA PRO A 41 -1.67 4.39 10.27
C PRO A 41 -2.97 4.79 9.56
N ALA A 42 -3.47 3.99 8.63
CA ALA A 42 -4.71 4.26 7.91
C ALA A 42 -5.94 4.29 8.82
N GLU A 43 -6.06 3.36 9.77
CA GLU A 43 -7.14 3.36 10.76
C GLU A 43 -7.00 4.57 11.70
N LYS A 44 -5.82 4.83 12.24
CA LYS A 44 -5.55 5.97 13.13
C LYS A 44 -5.77 7.33 12.48
N SER A 45 -5.68 7.40 11.16
CA SER A 45 -5.91 8.66 10.43
C SER A 45 -7.37 9.07 10.42
N ASP A 46 -8.32 8.12 10.60
CA ASP A 46 -9.78 8.28 10.43
C ASP A 46 -10.22 8.87 9.07
N LYS A 47 -9.30 9.07 8.14
CA LYS A 47 -9.54 9.65 6.80
C LYS A 47 -9.89 8.61 5.76
N LEU A 48 -9.57 7.34 6.02
CA LEU A 48 -9.77 6.22 5.12
C LEU A 48 -10.80 5.26 5.71
N LYS A 49 -11.63 4.67 4.85
CA LYS A 49 -12.64 3.68 5.24
C LYS A 49 -12.64 2.49 4.30
N PRO A 50 -13.09 1.31 4.77
CA PRO A 50 -13.36 0.19 3.87
C PRO A 50 -14.35 0.60 2.78
N ASN A 51 -14.09 0.14 1.56
CA ASN A 51 -14.76 0.48 0.29
C ASN A 51 -14.40 1.84 -0.33
N ASP A 52 -13.48 2.59 0.26
CA ASP A 52 -12.94 3.78 -0.41
C ASP A 52 -12.14 3.38 -1.66
N ARG A 53 -12.19 4.25 -2.67
CA ARG A 53 -11.49 4.10 -3.95
C ARG A 53 -10.23 4.97 -3.96
N ILE A 54 -9.10 4.34 -4.23
CA ILE A 54 -7.81 5.00 -4.45
C ILE A 54 -7.71 5.33 -5.94
N VAL A 55 -7.80 6.62 -6.25
CA VAL A 55 -7.71 7.16 -7.62
C VAL A 55 -6.39 7.86 -7.88
N GLY A 56 -5.62 8.17 -6.84
CA GLY A 56 -4.31 8.77 -7.00
C GLY A 56 -3.45 8.64 -5.75
N VAL A 57 -2.15 8.70 -5.96
CA VAL A 57 -1.13 8.67 -4.89
C VAL A 57 -0.14 9.81 -5.13
N ALA A 58 0.41 10.35 -4.04
CA ALA A 58 1.47 11.34 -4.09
C ALA A 58 2.50 10.98 -3.01
N GLN A 59 3.79 11.13 -3.32
CA GLN A 59 4.84 11.04 -2.32
C GLN A 59 5.03 12.40 -1.65
N GLU A 60 5.56 12.43 -0.42
CA GLU A 60 5.78 13.69 0.32
C GLU A 60 6.67 14.70 -0.44
N THR A 61 7.50 14.21 -1.36
CA THR A 61 8.40 15.02 -2.20
C THR A 61 7.78 15.47 -3.52
N GLU A 62 6.57 15.00 -3.85
CA GLU A 62 5.90 15.30 -5.12
C GLU A 62 4.63 16.13 -4.87
N ASP A 63 4.57 17.31 -5.50
CA ASP A 63 3.39 18.17 -5.46
C ASP A 63 2.26 17.65 -6.38
N GLU A 64 2.58 16.74 -7.31
CA GLU A 64 1.63 16.19 -8.28
C GLU A 64 1.07 14.85 -7.81
N ILE A 65 -0.25 14.71 -7.86
CA ILE A 65 -0.93 13.44 -7.62
C ILE A 65 -0.83 12.61 -8.89
N THR A 66 -0.21 11.44 -8.79
CA THR A 66 -0.18 10.45 -9.86
C THR A 66 -1.50 9.70 -9.90
N ASP A 67 -2.16 9.70 -11.06
CA ASP A 67 -3.36 8.89 -11.31
C ASP A 67 -2.98 7.41 -11.42
N VAL A 68 -3.65 6.58 -10.62
CA VAL A 68 -3.38 5.13 -10.52
C VAL A 68 -4.57 4.30 -11.00
N ILE A 69 -5.55 4.90 -11.68
CA ILE A 69 -6.66 4.17 -12.27
C ILE A 69 -6.12 3.20 -13.34
N GLY A 70 -6.52 1.94 -13.24
CA GLY A 70 -6.08 0.85 -14.12
C GLY A 70 -4.70 0.27 -13.79
N TRP A 71 -4.05 0.74 -12.72
CA TRP A 71 -2.79 0.17 -12.27
C TRP A 71 -3.02 -1.16 -11.56
N ARG A 72 -2.07 -2.08 -11.72
CA ARG A 72 -2.02 -3.29 -10.88
C ARG A 72 -1.60 -2.88 -9.47
N ILE A 73 -2.24 -3.46 -8.45
CA ILE A 73 -1.95 -3.15 -7.04
C ILE A 73 -0.47 -3.33 -6.71
N GLU A 74 0.19 -4.32 -7.32
CA GLU A 74 1.65 -4.54 -7.15
C GLU A 74 2.49 -3.30 -7.47
N MET A 75 2.05 -2.39 -8.35
CA MET A 75 2.77 -1.16 -8.68
C MET A 75 2.62 -0.06 -7.62
N LEU A 76 1.76 -0.26 -6.62
CA LEU A 76 1.56 0.66 -5.49
C LEU A 76 2.42 0.29 -4.28
N TYR A 77 2.99 -0.91 -4.26
CA TYR A 77 3.96 -1.34 -3.26
C TYR A 77 5.36 -1.03 -3.80
N ASN A 78 6.07 -0.12 -3.14
CA ASN A 78 7.47 0.19 -3.44
C ASN A 78 8.31 0.08 -2.17
#